data_AF-A0A7S6LXU6-F1
#
_entry.id   AF-A0A7S6LXU6-F1
#
_cell.length_a   1.000
_cell.length_b   1.000
_cell.length_c   1.000
_cell.angle_alpha   90.00
_cell.angle_beta   90.00
_cell.angle_gamma   90.00
#
_symmetry.space_group_name_H-M   'P 1'
#
loop_
_entity.id
_entity.type
_entity.pdbx_description
1 polymer ?
#
loop_
_entity_poly.entity_id
_entity_poly.type
_entity_poly.pdbx_seq_one_letter_code
_entity_poly.pdbx_strand_id
1 'polypeptide(L)'
;MNTSKSIKIAIFSLSAALVILIYAALSKSIEISQLNREVAELQEKLVSSQETEKEVRVVAAFFKGATNGISDTEPKAIETASKVVSYVIQLKNPAEVEFRDCWEREESINSWGSMGPFGLLDACIAKVKSTKSAVLLREIDAAVQISREECAKDGKDNYDMARNCWADRTYRFIFSANQLLFSALTEPESIYSSNPSID
;
A
#
# COMPACT_ATOMS: atom_id res chain seq x y z
N MET A 1 39.64 54.06 53.46
CA MET A 1 38.89 54.21 52.18
C MET A 1 39.13 52.98 51.32
N ASN A 2 38.21 51.99 51.26
CA ASN A 2 38.27 50.93 50.22
C ASN A 2 36.99 50.07 50.07
N THR A 3 36.01 50.17 50.97
CA THR A 3 34.79 49.33 50.96
C THR A 3 33.81 49.64 49.81
N SER A 4 33.77 50.89 49.34
CA SER A 4 32.88 51.32 48.23
C SER A 4 33.28 50.72 46.86
N LYS A 5 34.57 50.46 46.63
CA LYS A 5 35.05 49.84 45.37
C LYS A 5 34.71 48.35 45.32
N SER A 6 34.85 47.64 46.44
CA SER A 6 34.57 46.19 46.53
C SER A 6 33.08 45.86 46.32
N ILE A 7 32.17 46.70 46.82
CA ILE A 7 30.72 46.51 46.65
C ILE A 7 30.30 46.73 45.19
N LYS A 8 30.86 47.73 44.50
CA LYS A 8 30.57 47.96 43.07
C LYS A 8 31.07 46.80 42.19
N ILE A 9 32.25 46.25 42.48
CA ILE A 9 32.80 45.11 41.75
C ILE A 9 31.94 43.85 41.94
N ALA A 10 31.47 43.60 43.17
CA ALA A 10 30.61 42.45 43.46
C ALA A 10 29.23 42.54 42.78
N ILE A 11 28.64 43.73 42.67
CA ILE A 11 27.35 43.94 41.98
C ILE A 11 27.50 43.77 40.46
N PHE A 12 28.59 44.28 39.88
CA PHE A 12 28.89 44.10 38.45
C PHE A 12 29.20 42.64 38.07
N SER A 13 29.85 41.87 38.95
CA SER A 13 30.10 40.46 38.68
C SER A 13 28.83 39.61 38.79
N LEU A 14 27.93 39.92 39.73
CA LEU A 14 26.65 39.23 39.88
C LEU A 14 25.71 39.48 38.69
N SER A 15 25.66 40.72 38.18
CA SER A 15 24.85 41.06 37.01
C SER A 15 25.40 40.46 35.72
N ALA A 16 26.72 40.42 35.54
CA ALA A 16 27.34 39.74 34.41
C ALA A 16 27.08 38.22 34.43
N ALA A 17 27.17 37.57 35.59
CA ALA A 17 26.87 36.15 35.74
C ALA A 17 25.39 35.83 35.42
N LEU A 18 24.46 36.70 35.81
CA LEU A 18 23.03 36.54 35.52
C LEU A 18 22.73 36.67 34.02
N VAL A 19 23.35 37.63 33.34
CA VAL A 19 23.21 37.84 31.88
C VAL A 19 23.77 36.65 31.10
N ILE A 20 24.90 36.08 31.54
CA ILE A 20 25.50 34.89 30.92
C ILE A 20 24.57 33.67 31.11
N LEU A 21 23.98 33.48 32.29
CA LEU A 21 23.05 32.39 32.57
C LEU A 21 21.74 32.52 31.76
N ILE A 22 21.18 33.72 31.66
CA ILE A 22 19.98 34.00 30.85
C ILE A 22 20.27 33.76 29.36
N TYR A 23 21.43 34.20 28.87
CA TYR A 23 21.84 33.96 27.48
C TYR A 23 22.05 32.46 27.19
N ALA A 24 22.68 31.73 28.11
CA ALA A 24 22.86 30.28 27.98
C ALA A 24 21.52 29.52 28.00
N ALA A 25 20.58 29.92 28.86
CA ALA A 25 19.24 29.34 28.91
C ALA A 25 18.42 29.64 27.64
N LEU A 26 18.50 30.88 27.12
CA LEU A 26 17.87 31.26 25.85
C LEU A 26 18.48 30.51 24.67
N SER A 27 19.81 30.43 24.59
CA SER A 27 20.52 29.67 23.57
C SER A 27 20.13 28.19 23.59
N LYS A 28 20.03 27.58 24.77
CA LYS A 28 19.52 26.20 24.92
C LYS A 28 18.07 26.05 24.48
N SER A 29 17.20 27.03 24.79
CA SER A 29 15.80 26.97 24.37
C SER A 29 15.64 27.08 22.84
N ILE A 30 16.48 27.91 22.20
CA ILE A 30 16.53 28.05 20.74
C ILE A 30 17.05 26.75 20.11
N GLU A 31 18.13 26.19 20.65
CA GLU A 31 18.72 24.91 20.20
C GLU A 31 17.69 23.77 20.29
N ILE A 32 16.93 23.68 21.40
CA ILE A 32 15.84 22.70 21.55
C ILE A 32 14.71 22.93 20.54
N SER A 33 14.34 24.19 20.28
CA SER A 33 13.28 24.50 19.31
C SER A 33 13.70 24.17 17.87
N GLN A 34 14.97 24.36 17.53
CA GLN A 34 15.54 23.97 16.24
C GLN A 34 15.60 22.45 16.10
N LEU A 35 16.05 21.75 17.13
CA LEU A 35 16.11 20.28 17.14
C LEU A 35 14.71 19.66 17.00
N ASN A 36 13.70 20.21 17.67
CA ASN A 36 12.31 19.74 17.52
C ASN A 36 11.77 19.95 16.11
N ARG A 37 12.16 21.05 15.45
CA ARG A 37 11.79 21.31 14.06
C ARG A 37 12.47 20.33 13.10
N GLU A 38 13.75 20.05 13.31
CA GLU A 38 14.49 19.03 12.54
C GLU A 38 13.89 17.63 12.74
N VAL A 39 13.49 17.27 13.96
CA VAL A 39 12.80 15.99 14.23
C VAL A 39 11.45 15.93 13.51
N ALA A 40 10.66 17.01 13.51
CA ALA A 40 9.39 17.06 12.79
C ALA A 40 9.60 16.95 11.26
N GLU A 41 10.59 17.65 10.70
CA GLU A 41 10.94 17.56 9.28
C GLU A 41 11.47 16.17 8.90
N LEU A 42 12.26 15.52 9.76
CA LEU A 42 12.70 14.14 9.58
C LEU A 42 11.56 13.14 9.69
N GLN A 43 10.60 13.38 10.59
CA GLN A 43 9.41 12.55 10.75
C GLN A 43 8.48 12.68 9.55
N GLU A 44 8.31 13.89 9.01
CA GLU A 44 7.58 14.14 7.76
C GLU A 44 8.25 13.46 6.56
N LYS A 45 9.58 13.57 6.44
CA LYS A 45 10.36 12.85 5.42
C LYS A 45 10.25 11.34 5.58
N LEU A 46 10.24 10.83 6.80
CA LEU A 46 10.09 9.40 7.08
C LEU A 46 8.71 8.90 6.66
N VAL A 47 7.63 9.61 7.01
CA VAL A 47 6.26 9.29 6.58
C VAL A 47 6.14 9.32 5.07
N SER A 48 6.65 10.38 4.42
CA SER A 48 6.65 10.50 2.95
C SER A 48 7.44 9.38 2.27
N SER A 49 8.59 8.99 2.82
CA SER A 49 9.39 7.87 2.32
C SER A 49 8.67 6.54 2.48
N GLN A 50 7.98 6.32 3.61
CA GLN A 50 7.18 5.11 3.85
C GLN A 50 5.97 5.04 2.91
N GLU A 51 5.29 6.16 2.65
CA GLU A 51 4.21 6.24 1.67
C GLU A 51 4.71 5.93 0.26
N THR A 52 5.86 6.50 -0.13
CA THR A 52 6.47 6.23 -1.43
C THR A 52 6.90 4.76 -1.56
N GLU A 53 7.47 4.17 -0.50
CA GLU A 53 7.82 2.75 -0.47
C GLU A 53 6.58 1.85 -0.59
N LYS A 54 5.49 2.21 0.10
CA LYS A 54 4.19 1.54 0.01
C LYS A 54 3.67 1.57 -1.43
N GLU A 55 3.70 2.74 -2.06
CA GLU A 55 3.29 2.92 -3.46
C GLU A 55 4.13 2.06 -4.41
N VAL A 56 5.46 2.12 -4.30
CA VAL A 56 6.38 1.33 -5.13
C VAL A 56 6.14 -0.17 -4.95
N ARG A 57 5.88 -0.64 -3.73
CA ARG A 57 5.60 -2.07 -3.45
C ARG A 57 4.28 -2.53 -4.06
N VAL A 58 3.21 -1.75 -3.90
CA VAL A 58 1.91 -2.05 -4.51
C VAL A 58 2.03 -2.11 -6.03
N VAL A 59 2.73 -1.13 -6.62
CA VAL A 59 3.01 -1.08 -8.05
C VAL A 59 3.88 -2.27 -8.49
N ALA A 60 4.90 -2.66 -7.72
CA ALA A 60 5.77 -3.80 -8.03
C ALA A 60 5.03 -5.15 -7.93
N ALA A 61 4.23 -5.37 -6.88
CA ALA A 61 3.40 -6.56 -6.71
C ALA A 61 2.40 -6.71 -7.86
N PHE A 62 1.86 -5.58 -8.31
CA PHE A 62 1.00 -5.51 -9.49
C PHE A 62 1.74 -5.86 -10.80
N PHE A 63 2.89 -5.23 -11.07
CA PHE A 63 3.62 -5.44 -12.32
C PHE A 63 4.30 -6.82 -12.42
N LYS A 64 4.63 -7.49 -11.29
CA LYS A 64 5.24 -8.83 -11.30
C LYS A 64 4.40 -9.86 -12.07
N GLY A 65 3.07 -9.74 -12.05
CA GLY A 65 2.19 -10.65 -12.81
C GLY A 65 2.02 -10.27 -14.29
N ALA A 66 2.30 -9.02 -14.68
CA ALA A 66 2.00 -8.45 -15.99
C ALA A 66 3.19 -8.31 -16.96
N THR A 67 4.43 -8.53 -16.51
CA THR A 67 5.66 -8.23 -17.28
C THR A 67 5.97 -9.21 -18.41
N ASN A 68 5.31 -10.37 -18.47
CA ASN A 68 5.64 -11.46 -19.40
C ASN A 68 4.52 -11.80 -20.39
N GLY A 69 3.67 -10.83 -20.74
CA GLY A 69 2.59 -11.05 -21.70
C GLY A 69 3.02 -10.94 -23.16
N ILE A 70 2.35 -11.67 -24.05
CA ILE A 70 2.72 -11.79 -25.47
C ILE A 70 2.29 -10.61 -26.36
N SER A 71 1.36 -9.77 -25.90
CA SER A 71 0.85 -8.59 -26.62
C SER A 71 0.87 -7.33 -25.75
N ASP A 72 0.51 -6.19 -26.33
CA ASP A 72 0.32 -4.94 -25.58
C ASP A 72 -0.89 -5.03 -24.64
N THR A 73 -0.87 -4.23 -23.56
CA THR A 73 -1.98 -4.16 -22.61
C THR A 73 -3.07 -3.23 -23.13
N GLU A 74 -4.31 -3.70 -23.15
CA GLU A 74 -5.44 -2.86 -23.53
C GLU A 74 -5.66 -1.68 -22.57
N PRO A 75 -6.04 -0.49 -23.06
CA PRO A 75 -6.28 0.69 -22.21
C PRO A 75 -7.29 0.45 -21.08
N LYS A 76 -8.32 -0.36 -21.32
CA LYS A 76 -9.35 -0.69 -20.33
C LYS A 76 -8.81 -1.51 -19.16
N ALA A 77 -7.87 -2.42 -19.43
CA ALA A 77 -7.16 -3.16 -18.39
C ALA A 77 -6.24 -2.22 -17.57
N ILE A 78 -5.56 -1.28 -18.25
CA ILE A 78 -4.77 -0.22 -17.61
C ILE A 78 -5.63 0.59 -16.64
N GLU A 79 -6.80 1.06 -17.08
CA GLU A 79 -7.72 1.84 -16.26
C GLU A 79 -8.20 1.05 -15.04
N THR A 80 -8.65 -0.19 -15.25
CA THR A 80 -9.19 -1.04 -14.18
C THR A 80 -8.13 -1.33 -13.11
N ALA A 81 -6.92 -1.70 -13.51
CA ALA A 81 -5.87 -1.95 -12.53
C ALA A 81 -5.38 -0.67 -11.84
N SER A 82 -5.34 0.47 -12.55
CA SER A 82 -4.94 1.75 -11.95
C SER A 82 -5.91 2.17 -10.84
N LYS A 83 -7.22 1.89 -11.01
CA LYS A 83 -8.22 2.08 -9.96
C LYS A 83 -7.91 1.20 -8.74
N VAL A 84 -7.58 -0.07 -8.95
CA VAL A 84 -7.20 -0.99 -7.86
C VAL A 84 -5.94 -0.53 -7.13
N VAL A 85 -4.87 -0.22 -7.86
CA VAL A 85 -3.61 0.26 -7.28
C VAL A 85 -3.86 1.51 -6.43
N SER A 86 -4.57 2.49 -6.98
CA SER A 86 -4.92 3.72 -6.27
C SER A 86 -5.73 3.44 -5.01
N TYR A 87 -6.69 2.51 -5.09
CA TYR A 87 -7.50 2.11 -3.95
C TYR A 87 -6.68 1.43 -2.85
N VAL A 88 -5.80 0.48 -3.21
CA VAL A 88 -4.95 -0.26 -2.27
C VAL A 88 -3.93 0.65 -1.57
N ILE A 89 -3.36 1.62 -2.28
CA ILE A 89 -2.48 2.64 -1.69
C ILE A 89 -3.22 3.41 -0.58
N GLN A 90 -4.46 3.79 -0.84
CA GLN A 90 -5.30 4.58 0.08
C GLN A 90 -6.02 3.72 1.13
N LEU A 91 -5.95 2.40 1.04
CA LEU A 91 -6.62 1.49 1.96
C LEU A 91 -6.01 1.62 3.37
N LYS A 92 -6.88 1.91 4.34
CA LYS A 92 -6.56 2.03 5.78
C LYS A 92 -7.39 1.07 6.64
N ASN A 93 -8.20 0.23 6.01
CA ASN A 93 -9.13 -0.65 6.72
C ASN A 93 -8.37 -1.82 7.37
N PRO A 94 -8.86 -2.34 8.51
CA PRO A 94 -8.38 -3.62 9.02
C PRO A 94 -8.73 -4.74 8.03
N ALA A 95 -8.03 -5.87 8.16
CA ALA A 95 -8.26 -7.05 7.33
C ALA A 95 -9.73 -7.53 7.41
N GLU A 96 -10.31 -7.84 6.25
CA GLU A 96 -11.66 -8.39 6.08
C GLU A 96 -11.63 -9.91 6.32
N VAL A 97 -11.33 -10.33 7.55
CA VAL A 97 -11.11 -11.74 7.94
C VAL A 97 -12.30 -12.64 7.60
N GLU A 98 -13.53 -12.20 7.90
CA GLU A 98 -14.74 -12.99 7.61
C GLU A 98 -14.97 -13.21 6.10
N PHE A 99 -14.51 -12.27 5.26
CA PHE A 99 -14.56 -12.43 3.81
C PHE A 99 -13.54 -13.47 3.35
N ARG A 100 -12.31 -13.41 3.86
CA ARG A 100 -11.27 -14.43 3.58
C ARG A 100 -11.74 -15.83 4.00
N ASP A 101 -12.22 -15.97 5.23
CA ASP A 101 -12.63 -17.27 5.77
C ASP A 101 -13.81 -17.87 4.98
N CYS A 102 -14.74 -17.02 4.51
CA CYS A 102 -15.77 -17.45 3.59
C CYS A 102 -15.17 -17.93 2.27
N TRP A 103 -14.28 -17.13 1.68
CA TRP A 103 -13.66 -17.41 0.39
C TRP A 103 -12.92 -18.75 0.40
N GLU A 104 -12.02 -18.96 1.38
CA GLU A 104 -11.25 -20.19 1.54
C GLU A 104 -12.16 -21.41 1.75
N ARG A 105 -13.24 -21.25 2.54
CA ARG A 105 -14.22 -22.32 2.73
C ARG A 105 -14.92 -22.68 1.43
N GLU A 106 -15.48 -21.70 0.72
CA GLU A 106 -16.19 -21.94 -0.55
C GLU A 106 -15.25 -22.53 -1.61
N GLU A 107 -13.99 -22.09 -1.65
CA GLU A 107 -12.96 -22.67 -2.52
C GLU A 107 -12.68 -24.13 -2.18
N SER A 108 -12.64 -24.50 -0.90
CA SER A 108 -12.31 -25.86 -0.44
C SER A 108 -13.43 -26.88 -0.62
N ILE A 109 -14.71 -26.46 -0.52
CA ILE A 109 -15.85 -27.38 -0.51
C ILE A 109 -16.45 -27.66 -1.89
N ASN A 110 -16.17 -26.79 -2.87
CA ASN A 110 -16.71 -26.91 -4.22
C ASN A 110 -15.70 -27.61 -5.14
N SER A 111 -16.23 -28.45 -6.04
CA SER A 111 -15.42 -29.04 -7.11
C SER A 111 -15.42 -28.11 -8.31
N TRP A 112 -14.23 -27.63 -8.69
CA TRP A 112 -14.05 -26.67 -9.77
C TRP A 112 -13.71 -27.38 -11.08
N GLY A 113 -14.37 -26.96 -12.16
CA GLY A 113 -14.03 -27.42 -13.51
C GLY A 113 -12.74 -26.81 -14.05
N SER A 114 -12.46 -27.01 -15.33
CA SER A 114 -11.28 -26.46 -16.01
C SER A 114 -11.20 -24.93 -16.03
N MET A 115 -12.29 -24.23 -15.69
CA MET A 115 -12.34 -22.77 -15.58
C MET A 115 -11.87 -22.26 -14.20
N GLY A 116 -11.53 -23.15 -13.27
CA GLY A 116 -11.15 -22.82 -11.90
C GLY A 116 -12.32 -22.32 -11.05
N PRO A 117 -12.04 -21.70 -9.89
CA PRO A 117 -13.08 -21.21 -9.00
C PRO A 117 -13.91 -20.07 -9.61
N PHE A 118 -15.23 -20.19 -9.57
CA PHE A 118 -16.20 -19.20 -10.07
C PHE A 118 -17.34 -19.00 -9.07
N GLY A 119 -17.94 -17.81 -9.03
CA GLY A 119 -19.04 -17.51 -8.10
C GLY A 119 -18.62 -17.33 -6.62
N LEU A 120 -17.33 -17.43 -6.30
CA LEU A 120 -16.80 -17.21 -4.95
C LEU A 120 -17.16 -15.81 -4.42
N LEU A 121 -17.03 -14.80 -5.28
CA LEU A 121 -17.39 -13.44 -4.89
C LEU A 121 -18.87 -13.34 -4.53
N ASP A 122 -19.78 -13.90 -5.33
CA ASP A 122 -21.22 -13.85 -5.04
C ASP A 122 -21.58 -14.54 -3.72
N ALA A 123 -20.91 -15.66 -3.40
CA ALA A 123 -21.10 -16.37 -2.15
C ALA A 123 -20.61 -15.56 -0.93
N CYS A 124 -19.53 -14.80 -1.09
CA CYS A 124 -18.82 -14.19 0.05
C CYS A 124 -18.90 -12.67 0.14
N ILE A 125 -19.39 -11.95 -0.87
CA ILE A 125 -19.41 -10.48 -0.91
C ILE A 125 -20.20 -9.86 0.25
N ALA A 126 -21.20 -10.57 0.79
CA ALA A 126 -21.97 -10.13 1.95
C ALA A 126 -21.12 -10.03 3.24
N LYS A 127 -19.91 -10.61 3.26
CA LYS A 127 -18.96 -10.55 4.37
C LYS A 127 -18.00 -9.37 4.28
N VAL A 128 -17.96 -8.65 3.16
CA VAL A 128 -17.13 -7.45 2.98
C VAL A 128 -17.80 -6.27 3.68
N LYS A 129 -17.14 -5.69 4.69
CA LYS A 129 -17.73 -4.60 5.49
C LYS A 129 -17.76 -3.28 4.75
N SER A 130 -16.73 -3.01 3.95
CA SER A 130 -16.60 -1.76 3.21
C SER A 130 -17.37 -1.79 1.87
N THR A 131 -18.37 -0.91 1.71
CA THR A 131 -19.10 -0.77 0.44
C THR A 131 -18.18 -0.46 -0.73
N LYS A 132 -17.15 0.38 -0.53
CA LYS A 132 -16.17 0.70 -1.58
C LYS A 132 -15.37 -0.53 -2.01
N SER A 133 -14.96 -1.36 -1.04
CA SER A 133 -14.26 -2.61 -1.31
C SER A 133 -15.15 -3.56 -2.09
N ALA A 134 -16.41 -3.70 -1.68
CA ALA A 134 -17.39 -4.57 -2.33
C ALA A 134 -17.68 -4.16 -3.78
N VAL A 135 -17.82 -2.85 -4.05
CA VAL A 135 -18.00 -2.33 -5.41
C VAL A 135 -16.79 -2.65 -6.27
N LEU A 136 -15.58 -2.34 -5.79
CA LEU A 136 -14.36 -2.56 -6.56
C LEU A 136 -14.08 -4.05 -6.80
N LEU A 137 -14.36 -4.92 -5.82
CA LEU A 137 -14.30 -6.37 -5.98
C LEU A 137 -15.23 -6.86 -7.10
N ARG A 138 -16.47 -6.35 -7.17
CA ARG A 138 -17.42 -6.69 -8.24
C ARG A 138 -16.96 -6.20 -9.60
N GLU A 139 -16.44 -4.98 -9.69
CA GLU A 139 -15.93 -4.43 -10.94
C GLU A 139 -14.80 -5.28 -11.50
N ILE A 140 -13.84 -5.67 -10.65
CA ILE A 140 -12.70 -6.46 -11.10
C ILE A 140 -13.05 -7.92 -11.36
N ASP A 141 -13.93 -8.55 -10.57
CA ASP A 141 -14.39 -9.91 -10.83
C ASP A 141 -15.16 -9.99 -12.16
N ALA A 142 -16.01 -8.99 -12.46
CA ALA A 142 -16.67 -8.91 -13.75
C ALA A 142 -15.66 -8.79 -14.91
N ALA A 143 -14.62 -7.98 -14.75
CA ALA A 143 -13.54 -7.88 -15.75
C ALA A 143 -12.81 -9.21 -15.92
N VAL A 144 -12.52 -9.92 -14.82
CA VAL A 144 -11.95 -11.28 -14.84
C VAL A 144 -12.87 -12.26 -15.57
N GLN A 145 -14.18 -12.28 -15.30
CA GLN A 145 -15.11 -13.20 -15.96
C GLN A 145 -15.19 -12.95 -17.47
N ILE A 146 -15.27 -11.68 -17.90
CA ILE A 146 -15.24 -11.33 -19.34
C ILE A 146 -13.96 -11.89 -19.98
N SER A 147 -12.82 -11.65 -19.34
CA SER A 147 -11.52 -12.18 -19.76
C SER A 147 -11.50 -13.72 -19.84
N ARG A 148 -12.08 -14.42 -18.84
CA ARG A 148 -12.17 -15.88 -18.85
C ARG A 148 -13.04 -16.39 -20.00
N GLU A 149 -14.18 -15.74 -20.26
CA GLU A 149 -15.08 -16.11 -21.34
C GLU A 149 -14.47 -15.88 -22.73
N GLU A 150 -13.73 -14.78 -22.91
CA GLU A 150 -13.01 -14.49 -24.15
C GLU A 150 -11.93 -15.54 -24.42
N CYS A 151 -11.08 -15.85 -23.43
CA CYS A 151 -10.10 -16.92 -23.58
C CYS A 151 -10.71 -18.31 -23.78
N ALA A 152 -11.86 -18.59 -23.16
CA ALA A 152 -12.58 -19.85 -23.38
C ALA A 152 -13.14 -19.94 -24.81
N LYS A 153 -13.62 -18.83 -25.38
CA LYS A 153 -14.10 -18.77 -26.78
C LYS A 153 -12.96 -18.97 -27.77
N ASP A 154 -11.85 -18.26 -27.57
CA ASP A 154 -10.65 -18.37 -28.42
C ASP A 154 -10.01 -19.76 -28.33
N GLY A 155 -10.13 -20.40 -27.16
CA GLY A 155 -9.65 -21.74 -26.89
C GLY A 155 -10.54 -22.87 -27.41
N LYS A 156 -11.76 -22.58 -27.91
CA LYS A 156 -12.68 -23.62 -28.39
C LYS A 156 -12.04 -24.33 -29.59
N ASP A 157 -11.63 -25.57 -29.35
CA ASP A 157 -10.95 -26.49 -30.28
C ASP A 157 -9.46 -26.18 -30.58
N ASN A 158 -8.81 -25.26 -29.85
CA ASN A 158 -7.38 -24.97 -30.03
C ASN A 158 -6.65 -24.66 -28.71
N TYR A 159 -5.90 -25.65 -28.21
CA TYR A 159 -5.10 -25.55 -26.98
C TYR A 159 -4.09 -24.40 -27.01
N ASP A 160 -3.40 -24.20 -28.15
CA ASP A 160 -2.37 -23.15 -28.26
C ASP A 160 -2.99 -21.75 -28.21
N MET A 161 -4.19 -21.55 -28.77
CA MET A 161 -4.91 -20.29 -28.65
C MET A 161 -5.37 -20.03 -27.21
N ALA A 162 -5.91 -21.04 -26.53
CA ALA A 162 -6.24 -20.92 -25.10
C ALA A 162 -5.00 -20.53 -24.28
N ARG A 163 -3.88 -21.27 -24.47
CA ARG A 163 -2.61 -21.00 -23.78
C ARG A 163 -2.11 -19.58 -24.04
N ASN A 164 -2.14 -19.14 -25.29
CA ASN A 164 -1.68 -17.81 -25.68
C ASN A 164 -2.59 -16.72 -25.09
N CYS A 165 -3.90 -16.93 -25.04
CA CYS A 165 -4.83 -15.99 -24.40
C CYS A 165 -4.57 -15.84 -22.89
N TRP A 166 -4.37 -16.95 -22.15
CA TRP A 166 -3.98 -16.86 -20.73
C TRP A 166 -2.58 -16.27 -20.53
N ALA A 167 -1.70 -16.41 -21.53
CA ALA A 167 -0.39 -15.80 -21.55
C ALA A 167 -0.43 -14.33 -21.99
N ASP A 168 -1.57 -13.81 -22.45
CA ASP A 168 -1.67 -12.44 -22.92
C ASP A 168 -1.59 -11.43 -21.77
N ARG A 169 -0.98 -10.28 -22.08
CA ARG A 169 -0.63 -9.27 -21.10
C ARG A 169 -1.86 -8.64 -20.46
N THR A 170 -2.93 -8.42 -21.23
CA THR A 170 -4.17 -7.80 -20.77
C THR A 170 -4.85 -8.64 -19.69
N TYR A 171 -4.93 -9.94 -19.93
CA TYR A 171 -5.53 -10.90 -19.00
C TYR A 171 -4.71 -10.97 -17.72
N ARG A 172 -3.40 -11.18 -17.84
CA ARG A 172 -2.48 -11.19 -16.70
C ARG A 172 -2.56 -9.91 -15.86
N PHE A 173 -2.74 -8.76 -16.51
CA PHE A 173 -2.90 -7.47 -15.87
C PHE A 173 -4.15 -7.41 -14.98
N ILE A 174 -5.30 -7.84 -15.50
CA ILE A 174 -6.57 -7.87 -14.76
C ILE A 174 -6.52 -8.89 -13.61
N PHE A 175 -5.98 -10.09 -13.85
CA PHE A 175 -5.81 -11.10 -12.80
C PHE A 175 -4.89 -10.64 -11.67
N SER A 176 -3.78 -9.97 -12.00
CA SER A 176 -2.84 -9.43 -11.01
C SER A 176 -3.49 -8.34 -10.16
N ALA A 177 -4.29 -7.47 -10.76
CA ALA A 177 -5.07 -6.49 -10.01
C ALA A 177 -6.10 -7.17 -9.09
N ASN A 178 -6.76 -8.24 -9.53
CA ASN A 178 -7.73 -8.96 -8.69
C ASN A 178 -7.05 -9.57 -7.46
N GLN A 179 -5.91 -10.24 -7.67
CA GLN A 179 -5.10 -10.82 -6.59
C GLN A 179 -4.60 -9.75 -5.63
N LEU A 180 -4.08 -8.64 -6.15
CA LEU A 180 -3.63 -7.51 -5.33
C LEU A 180 -4.76 -6.98 -4.44
N LEU A 181 -5.96 -6.77 -4.99
CA LEU A 181 -7.10 -6.28 -4.23
C LEU A 181 -7.52 -7.28 -3.15
N PHE A 182 -7.60 -8.56 -3.49
CA PHE A 182 -7.95 -9.62 -2.54
C PHE A 182 -6.93 -9.66 -1.39
N SER A 183 -5.63 -9.72 -1.68
CA SER A 183 -4.58 -9.70 -0.66
C SER A 183 -4.61 -8.43 0.18
N ALA A 184 -4.90 -7.27 -0.41
CA ALA A 184 -4.94 -6.01 0.33
C ALA A 184 -6.08 -5.96 1.35
N LEU A 185 -7.21 -6.57 1.00
CA LEU A 185 -8.38 -6.64 1.86
C LEU A 185 -8.24 -7.72 2.92
N THR A 186 -7.61 -8.86 2.62
CA THR A 186 -7.61 -10.05 3.49
C THR A 186 -6.33 -10.21 4.30
N GLU A 187 -5.20 -9.75 3.76
CA GLU A 187 -3.85 -9.91 4.30
C GLU A 187 -3.01 -8.63 4.07
N PRO A 188 -3.41 -7.46 4.58
CA PRO A 188 -2.72 -6.20 4.28
C PRO A 188 -1.22 -6.24 4.64
N GLU A 189 -0.85 -6.97 5.68
CA GLU A 189 0.56 -7.13 6.09
C GLU A 189 1.42 -7.88 5.06
N SER A 190 0.86 -8.79 4.25
CA SER A 190 1.63 -9.54 3.24
C SER A 190 2.02 -8.69 2.03
N ILE A 191 1.29 -7.60 1.77
CA ILE A 191 1.62 -6.62 0.73
C ILE A 191 2.73 -5.66 1.19
N TYR A 192 2.73 -5.32 2.47
CA TYR A 192 3.63 -4.29 3.02
C TYR A 192 4.86 -4.86 3.72
N SER A 193 4.86 -6.14 4.13
CA SER A 193 6.01 -6.79 4.74
C SER A 193 7.02 -7.27 3.68
N SER A 194 8.29 -6.98 3.92
CA SER A 194 9.40 -7.50 3.15
C SER A 194 9.60 -8.99 3.41
N ASN A 195 9.56 -9.79 2.33
CA ASN A 195 10.79 -10.43 1.89
C ASN A 195 10.75 -10.63 0.37
N PRO A 196 11.41 -9.78 -0.42
CA PRO A 196 11.92 -10.24 -1.69
C PRO A 196 13.11 -11.17 -1.37
N SER A 197 12.82 -12.40 -0.96
CA SER A 197 13.77 -13.46 -1.28
C SER A 197 13.76 -13.54 -2.80
N ILE A 198 14.86 -13.03 -3.37
CA ILE A 198 15.30 -13.35 -4.71
C ILE A 198 15.55 -14.86 -4.68
N ASP A 199 14.56 -15.63 -5.11
CA ASP A 199 14.75 -16.98 -5.64
C ASP A 199 14.42 -16.93 -7.14
#